data_AF-A0A817S0Q9-F1
#
_entry.id   AF-A0A817S0Q9-F1
#
_cell.length_a   1.000
_cell.length_b   1.000
_cell.length_c   1.000
_cell.angle_alpha   90.00
_cell.angle_beta   90.00
_cell.angle_gamma   90.00
#
_symmetry.space_group_name_H-M   'P 1'
#
loop_
_entity.id
_entity.type
_entity.pdbx_description
1 polymer ?
#
loop_
_entity_poly.entity_id
_entity_poly.type
_entity_poly.pdbx_seq_one_letter_code
_entity_poly.pdbx_strand_id
1 'polypeptide(L)'
;MVSVEKWKIVETDILTLQLSFGDDAFEKGTSLLLTEWRSDPDLFYFSSYFEQTWLFDLKFWYEGAVIGCPSTNNGLESLNNKIKQQLH
;
A
#
# COMPACT_ATOMS: atom_id res chain seq x y z
N MET A 1 -6.98 -15.53 -12.56
CA MET A 1 -6.18 -14.36 -13.01
C MET A 1 -6.99 -13.14 -12.62
N VAL A 2 -6.49 -12.33 -11.71
CA VAL A 2 -7.21 -11.16 -11.18
C VAL A 2 -7.51 -10.19 -12.33
N SER A 3 -8.74 -9.68 -12.41
CA SER A 3 -9.12 -8.74 -13.47
C SER A 3 -8.46 -7.38 -13.27
N VAL A 4 -8.34 -6.61 -14.35
CA VAL A 4 -7.79 -5.24 -14.31
C VAL A 4 -8.64 -4.34 -13.41
N GLU A 5 -9.96 -4.52 -13.43
CA GLU A 5 -10.89 -3.76 -12.58
C GLU A 5 -10.65 -4.03 -11.09
N LYS A 6 -10.42 -5.30 -10.71
CA LYS A 6 -10.12 -5.66 -9.32
C LYS A 6 -8.84 -4.99 -8.83
N TRP A 7 -7.79 -4.96 -9.66
CA TRP A 7 -6.54 -4.28 -9.28
C TRP A 7 -6.70 -2.77 -9.10
N LYS A 8 -7.55 -2.11 -9.90
CA LYS A 8 -7.86 -0.68 -9.71
C LYS A 8 -8.55 -0.40 -8.38
N ILE A 9 -9.40 -1.32 -7.91
CA ILE A 9 -10.04 -1.21 -6.59
C ILE A 9 -8.98 -1.32 -5.50
N VAL A 10 -8.15 -2.36 -5.54
CA VAL A 10 -7.05 -2.56 -4.58
C VAL A 10 -6.10 -1.37 -4.54
N GLU A 11 -5.76 -0.80 -5.70
CA GLU A 11 -4.93 0.41 -5.78
C GLU A 11 -5.60 1.61 -5.10
N THR A 12 -6.90 1.82 -5.35
CA THR A 12 -7.68 2.90 -4.73
C THR A 12 -7.75 2.73 -3.21
N ASP A 13 -7.96 1.51 -2.74
CA ASP A 13 -8.00 1.16 -1.31
C ASP A 13 -6.67 1.46 -0.62
N ILE A 14 -5.54 1.09 -1.26
CA ILE A 14 -4.19 1.35 -0.74
C ILE A 14 -3.90 2.86 -0.70
N LEU A 15 -4.26 3.60 -1.74
CA LEU A 15 -4.12 5.06 -1.76
C LEU A 15 -4.96 5.71 -0.66
N THR A 16 -6.17 5.21 -0.42
CA THR A 16 -7.05 5.69 0.65
C THR A 16 -6.43 5.39 2.03
N LEU A 17 -5.88 4.20 2.22
CA LEU A 17 -5.14 3.84 3.44
C LEU A 17 -3.93 4.74 3.69
N GLN A 18 -3.17 5.05 2.64
CA GLN A 18 -1.97 5.90 2.74
C GLN A 18 -2.30 7.28 3.32
N LEU A 19 -3.49 7.82 3.03
CA LEU A 19 -3.96 9.12 3.51
C LEU A 19 -4.52 9.09 4.94
N SER A 20 -4.44 7.96 5.64
CA SER A 20 -4.91 7.84 7.02
C SER A 20 -4.20 8.85 7.92
N PHE A 21 -4.97 9.64 8.67
CA PHE A 21 -4.45 10.73 9.50
C PHE A 21 -3.78 10.26 10.81
N GLY A 22 -3.92 8.99 11.18
CA GLY A 22 -3.29 8.41 12.36
C GLY A 22 -3.62 6.93 12.54
N ASP A 23 -3.00 6.32 13.54
CA ASP A 23 -2.99 4.88 13.78
C ASP A 23 -4.40 4.27 13.86
N ASP A 24 -5.32 4.90 14.59
CA ASP A 24 -6.69 4.37 14.77
C ASP A 24 -7.47 4.26 13.45
N ALA A 25 -7.35 5.27 12.58
CA ALA A 25 -7.99 5.23 11.27
C ALA A 25 -7.34 4.20 10.35
N PHE A 26 -6.01 4.09 10.40
CA PHE A 26 -5.25 3.13 9.60
C PHE A 26 -5.54 1.68 10.02
N GLU A 27 -5.53 1.38 11.32
CA GLU A 27 -5.81 0.04 11.84
C GLU A 27 -7.23 -0.43 11.53
N LYS A 28 -8.22 0.47 11.68
CA LYS A 28 -9.61 0.16 11.31
C LYS A 28 -9.76 -0.06 9.81
N GLY A 29 -9.15 0.81 9.00
CA GLY A 29 -9.18 0.70 7.54
C GLY A 29 -8.54 -0.60 7.05
N THR A 30 -7.37 -0.96 7.58
CA THR A 30 -6.66 -2.18 7.18
C THR A 30 -7.42 -3.44 7.58
N SER A 31 -8.05 -3.46 8.76
CA SER A 31 -8.91 -4.58 9.19
C SER A 31 -10.11 -4.79 8.27
N LEU A 32 -10.78 -3.72 7.85
CA LEU A 32 -11.90 -3.78 6.90
C LEU A 32 -11.45 -4.29 5.53
N LEU A 33 -10.40 -3.69 4.96
CA LEU A 33 -9.90 -4.06 3.63
C LEU A 33 -9.36 -5.49 3.59
N LEU A 34 -8.63 -5.93 4.62
CA LEU A 34 -8.18 -7.33 4.69
C LEU A 34 -9.36 -8.30 4.78
N THR A 35 -10.44 -7.94 5.48
CA THR A 35 -11.65 -8.76 5.54
C THR A 35 -12.28 -8.90 4.15
N GLU A 36 -12.42 -7.78 3.42
CA GLU A 36 -12.97 -7.79 2.07
C GLU A 36 -12.07 -8.55 1.08
N TRP A 37 -10.78 -8.24 1.05
CA TRP A 37 -9.85 -8.89 0.11
C TRP A 37 -9.68 -10.39 0.38
N ARG A 38 -9.75 -10.84 1.64
CA ARG A 38 -9.71 -12.28 1.97
C ARG A 38 -10.96 -13.03 1.56
N SER A 39 -12.09 -12.34 1.40
CA SER A 39 -13.33 -12.95 0.91
C SER A 39 -13.27 -13.27 -0.59
N ASP A 40 -12.33 -12.65 -1.32
CA ASP A 40 -12.09 -12.91 -2.73
C ASP A 40 -10.90 -13.88 -2.91
N PRO A 41 -11.12 -15.12 -3.42
CA PRO A 41 -10.05 -16.08 -3.65
C PRO A 41 -8.93 -15.58 -4.56
N ASP A 42 -9.23 -14.67 -5.49
CA ASP A 42 -8.24 -14.08 -6.39
C ASP A 42 -7.27 -13.13 -5.66
N LEU A 43 -7.70 -12.55 -4.53
CA LEU A 43 -6.91 -11.60 -3.75
C LEU A 43 -6.30 -12.21 -2.49
N PHE A 44 -6.64 -13.46 -2.14
CA PHE A 44 -6.16 -14.11 -0.92
C PHE A 44 -4.64 -14.02 -0.75
N TYR A 45 -3.86 -14.47 -1.75
CA TYR A 45 -2.39 -14.42 -1.67
C TYR A 45 -1.84 -13.00 -1.59
N PHE A 46 -2.46 -12.06 -2.31
CA PHE A 46 -2.08 -10.65 -2.22
C PHE A 46 -2.36 -10.09 -0.82
N SER A 47 -3.52 -10.39 -0.24
CA SER A 47 -3.90 -9.93 1.10
C SER A 47 -2.93 -10.45 2.17
N SER A 48 -2.52 -11.72 2.09
CA SER A 48 -1.52 -12.30 3.00
C SER A 48 -0.15 -11.66 2.83
N TYR A 49 0.29 -11.46 1.58
CA TYR A 49 1.54 -10.75 1.30
C TYR A 49 1.51 -9.32 1.82
N PHE A 50 0.42 -8.60 1.60
CA PHE A 50 0.24 -7.22 2.01
C PHE A 50 0.28 -7.09 3.52
N GLU A 51 -0.47 -7.93 4.25
CA GLU A 51 -0.46 -7.95 5.71
C GLU A 51 0.95 -8.19 6.25
N GLN A 52 1.63 -9.25 5.81
CA GLN A 52 2.98 -9.56 6.28
C GLN A 52 3.97 -8.41 5.98
N THR A 53 3.99 -7.94 4.74
CA THR A 53 5.02 -7.00 4.29
C THR A 53 4.74 -5.58 4.76
N TRP A 54 3.52 -5.08 4.58
CA TRP A 54 3.20 -3.66 4.74
C TRP A 54 2.54 -3.33 6.08
N LEU A 55 2.01 -4.32 6.81
CA LEU A 55 1.46 -4.10 8.15
C LEU A 55 2.41 -4.57 9.25
N PHE A 56 3.14 -5.67 9.04
CA PHE A 56 4.10 -6.18 10.04
C PHE A 56 5.53 -5.70 9.80
N ASP A 57 6.12 -6.01 8.64
CA ASP A 57 7.56 -5.79 8.42
C ASP A 57 7.91 -4.32 8.13
N LEU A 58 7.13 -3.66 7.27
CA LEU A 58 7.33 -2.29 6.80
C LEU A 58 6.24 -1.34 7.32
N LYS A 59 5.93 -1.41 8.62
CA LYS A 59 4.96 -0.51 9.27
C LYS A 59 5.33 0.98 9.09
N PHE A 60 4.32 1.85 9.20
CA PHE A 60 4.43 3.33 9.16
C PHE A 60 4.62 3.98 7.78
N TRP A 61 4.00 3.43 6.73
CA TRP A 61 4.04 3.98 5.37
C TRP A 61 2.89 4.95 5.01
N TYR A 62 1.97 5.21 5.93
CA TYR A 62 0.86 6.16 5.77
C TYR A 62 1.20 7.54 6.35
N GLU A 63 0.54 8.59 5.86
CA GLU A 63 0.87 9.99 6.17
C GLU A 63 0.76 10.33 7.66
N GLY A 64 -0.25 9.79 8.34
CA GLY A 64 -0.45 9.96 9.78
C GLY A 64 0.62 9.34 10.67
N ALA A 65 1.45 8.43 10.14
CA ALA A 65 2.46 7.73 10.93
C ALA A 65 3.63 8.65 11.35
N VAL A 66 3.92 9.67 10.52
CA VAL A 66 4.92 10.70 10.82
C VAL A 66 4.40 12.05 10.35
N ILE A 67 3.80 12.79 11.28
CA ILE A 67 3.24 14.12 11.00
C ILE A 67 4.36 15.09 10.64
N GLY A 68 4.20 15.81 9.53
CA GLY A 68 5.12 16.86 9.08
C GLY A 68 6.27 16.37 8.20
N CYS A 69 6.35 15.08 7.90
CA CYS A 69 7.23 14.53 6.87
C CYS A 69 6.40 14.16 5.63
N PRO A 70 6.77 14.62 4.43
CA PRO A 70 5.98 14.30 3.24
C PRO A 70 6.21 12.84 2.84
N SER A 71 5.12 12.09 2.64
CA SER A 71 5.16 10.71 2.15
C SER A 71 5.38 10.72 0.63
N THR A 72 6.62 10.97 0.20
CA THR A 72 6.96 11.05 -1.23
C THR A 72 7.79 9.85 -1.66
N ASN A 73 7.36 9.15 -2.70
CA ASN A 73 8.19 8.17 -3.39
C ASN A 73 9.28 8.81 -4.26
N ASN A 74 9.29 10.15 -4.39
CA ASN A 74 10.14 10.94 -5.28
C ASN A 74 11.63 10.54 -5.21
N GLY A 75 12.13 10.19 -4.03
CA GLY A 75 13.50 9.73 -3.84
C GLY A 75 13.77 8.38 -4.51
N LEU A 76 12.88 7.41 -4.31
CA LEU A 76 12.97 6.08 -4.92
C LEU A 76 12.74 6.14 -6.43
N GLU A 77 11.76 6.93 -6.88
CA GLU A 77 11.48 7.12 -8.30
C GLU A 77 12.64 7.82 -9.03
N SER A 78 13.21 8.86 -8.43
CA SER A 78 14.37 9.59 -8.99
C SER A 78 15.59 8.67 -9.10
N LEU A 79 15.86 7.86 -8.07
CA LEU A 79 16.96 6.90 -8.09
C LEU A 79 16.74 5.82 -9.16
N ASN A 80 15.53 5.24 -9.23
CA ASN A 80 15.18 4.26 -10.26
C ASN A 80 15.31 4.83 -11.67
N ASN A 81 14.92 6.09 -11.88
CA ASN A 81 15.07 6.76 -13.16
C ASN A 81 16.54 6.92 -13.55
N LYS A 82 17.41 7.32 -12.62
CA LYS A 82 18.87 7.41 -12.85
C LYS A 82 19.48 6.05 -13.20
N ILE A 83 19.09 4.97 -12.51
CA ILE A 83 19.59 3.61 -12.80
C ILE A 83 19.19 3.19 -14.21
N LYS A 84 17.92 3.41 -14.59
CA LYS A 84 17.44 3.11 -15.94
C LYS A 84 18.20 3.91 -17.01
N GLN A 85 18.48 5.19 -16.74
CA GLN A 85 19.29 6.03 -17.64
C GLN A 85 20.76 5.59 -17.77
N GLN A 86 21.30 4.82 -16.82
CA GLN A 86 22.67 4.29 -16.89
C GLN A 86 22.76 2.89 -17.50
N LEU A 87 21.65 2.17 -17.59
CA LEU A 87 21.57 0.81 -18.15
C LEU A 87 21.09 0.79 -19.62
N HIS A 88 20.75 1.96 -20.17
CA HIS A 88 20.39 2.20 -21.57
C HIS A 88 21.35 3.21 -22.20
#